data_AF-A0A497GBH2-F1
#
_entry.id   AF-A0A497GBH2-F1
#
_cell.length_a   1.000
_cell.length_b   1.000
_cell.length_c   1.000
_cell.angle_alpha   90.00
_cell.angle_beta   90.00
_cell.angle_gamma   90.00
#
_symmetry.space_group_name_H-M   'P 1'
#
loop_
_entity.id
_entity.type
_entity.pdbx_description
1 polymer ?
#
loop_
_entity_poly.entity_id
_entity_poly.type
_entity_poly.pdbx_seq_one_letter_code
_entity_poly.pdbx_strand_id
1 'polypeptide(L)'
;MILYLWVIGFSNPPQEKPVKAMVKVDGYSLLPDGAIVVYVRNIGDAKVNITDTYITDKSGLVLLHKPTLLELDPGEADMVILPAMTIRQEIKPEEGYLIKIYASGGELAVSGKTVIKGSLLQEATRREAPLLGLLAHRSSDPWAKHWVVFDYLSGYYRLYMYVSPGNADLKEKGYAPIVKGKNSYDVCSQKPSSPIVIVVNPTRAQRDWTLEWKCGIGSCYICRFYLQKLQGDIEIDFIVFWEDLYTHPSSSYDDWRDHVIRVTAFFNGTYRLAVLTAKGGYEQEFHLGVDDPLSMPTEPYIYKKPFGAYWANIISGYYHEIPDKVYYVNVRD
;
A
#
# COMPACT_ATOMS: atom_id res chain seq x y z
N MET A 1 1.61 -18.03 -84.16
CA MET A 1 1.21 -18.29 -82.76
C MET A 1 2.48 -18.44 -81.94
N ILE A 2 2.85 -17.41 -81.17
CA ILE A 2 4.04 -17.40 -80.31
C ILE A 2 3.52 -17.37 -78.88
N LEU A 3 3.80 -18.43 -78.11
CA LEU A 3 3.47 -18.51 -76.69
C LEU A 3 4.67 -17.99 -75.89
N TYR A 4 4.49 -16.89 -75.17
CA TYR A 4 5.48 -16.42 -74.19
C TYR A 4 5.29 -17.19 -72.87
N LEU A 5 6.30 -17.98 -72.47
CA LEU A 5 6.40 -18.52 -71.12
C LEU A 5 7.08 -17.49 -70.22
N TRP A 6 6.35 -16.95 -69.24
CA TRP A 6 6.96 -16.28 -68.09
C TRP A 6 7.31 -17.34 -67.04
N VAL A 7 8.61 -17.54 -66.82
CA VAL A 7 9.12 -18.26 -65.64
C VAL A 7 9.06 -17.27 -64.47
N ILE A 8 8.03 -17.36 -63.64
CA ILE A 8 8.00 -16.70 -62.34
C ILE A 8 8.82 -17.58 -61.39
N GLY A 9 10.06 -17.17 -61.12
CA GLY A 9 10.84 -17.74 -60.04
C GLY A 9 10.13 -17.45 -58.72
N PHE A 10 9.63 -18.48 -58.05
CA PHE A 10 9.29 -18.40 -56.64
C PHE A 10 10.59 -18.21 -55.86
N SER A 11 11.03 -16.96 -55.70
CA SER A 11 11.87 -16.61 -54.57
C SER A 11 11.02 -16.81 -53.32
N ASN A 12 11.28 -17.88 -52.57
CA ASN A 12 10.74 -18.00 -51.22
C ASN A 12 11.03 -16.67 -50.49
N PRO A 13 10.01 -15.96 -49.97
CA PRO A 13 10.29 -14.83 -49.10
C PRO A 13 11.21 -15.35 -47.98
N PRO A 14 12.21 -14.56 -47.54
CA PRO A 14 13.02 -14.96 -46.40
C PRO A 14 12.05 -15.36 -45.29
N GLN A 15 12.19 -16.59 -44.76
CA GLN A 15 11.46 -16.98 -43.57
C GLN A 15 11.81 -15.97 -42.49
N GLU A 16 10.91 -15.03 -42.22
CA GLU A 16 11.01 -14.18 -41.04
C GLU A 16 11.16 -15.13 -39.85
N LYS A 17 12.25 -14.95 -39.09
CA LYS A 17 12.41 -15.71 -37.85
C LYS A 17 11.13 -15.50 -37.05
N PRO A 18 10.45 -16.57 -36.60
CA PRO A 18 9.23 -16.41 -35.83
C PRO A 18 9.56 -15.57 -34.60
N VAL A 19 8.96 -14.38 -34.51
CA VAL A 19 9.11 -13.48 -33.39
C VAL A 19 8.62 -14.21 -32.15
N LYS A 20 9.53 -14.45 -31.20
CA LYS A 20 9.24 -15.29 -30.04
C LYS A 20 9.05 -14.42 -28.81
N ALA A 21 7.82 -14.33 -28.32
CA ALA A 21 7.57 -13.78 -26.99
C ALA A 21 8.02 -14.80 -25.93
N MET A 22 8.81 -14.37 -24.94
CA MET A 22 9.26 -15.23 -23.84
C MET A 22 9.53 -14.42 -22.59
N VAL A 23 9.01 -14.89 -21.45
CA VAL A 23 9.28 -14.31 -20.13
C VAL A 23 10.00 -15.33 -19.27
N LYS A 24 11.02 -14.86 -18.55
CA LYS A 24 11.73 -15.63 -17.52
C LYS A 24 11.55 -14.96 -16.17
N VAL A 25 11.39 -15.78 -15.14
CA VAL A 25 11.53 -15.33 -13.75
C VAL A 25 12.98 -15.56 -13.33
N ASP A 26 13.73 -14.48 -13.13
CA ASP A 26 15.16 -14.54 -12.81
C ASP A 26 15.39 -14.90 -11.33
N GLY A 27 14.46 -14.53 -10.46
CA GLY A 27 14.53 -14.85 -9.04
C GLY A 27 13.43 -14.17 -8.25
N TYR A 28 13.55 -14.26 -6.93
CA TYR A 28 12.66 -13.57 -5.99
C TYR A 28 13.44 -13.15 -4.73
N SER A 29 12.96 -12.11 -4.05
CA SER A 29 13.51 -11.65 -2.76
C SER A 29 12.38 -11.37 -1.76
N LEU A 30 12.69 -11.56 -0.48
CA LEU A 30 11.78 -11.29 0.63
C LEU A 30 12.11 -9.95 1.30
N LEU A 31 11.16 -9.01 1.24
CA LEU A 31 11.29 -7.67 1.80
C LEU A 31 11.07 -7.65 3.31
N PRO A 32 11.57 -6.60 3.99
CA PRO A 32 11.44 -6.38 5.43
C PRO A 32 10.11 -6.78 6.07
N ASP A 33 9.00 -6.33 5.49
CA ASP A 33 7.67 -6.46 6.08
C ASP A 33 6.96 -7.76 5.67
N GLY A 34 7.60 -8.54 4.79
CA GLY A 34 7.08 -9.81 4.27
C GLY A 34 6.60 -9.76 2.82
N ALA A 35 6.74 -8.64 2.11
CA ALA A 35 6.44 -8.59 0.69
C ALA A 35 7.44 -9.44 -0.12
N ILE A 36 6.97 -10.00 -1.22
CA ILE A 36 7.82 -10.76 -2.14
C ILE A 36 7.98 -9.96 -3.42
N VAL A 37 9.24 -9.72 -3.80
CA VAL A 37 9.60 -9.13 -5.09
C VAL A 37 10.01 -10.25 -6.03
N VAL A 38 9.43 -10.26 -7.22
CA VAL A 38 9.69 -11.25 -8.25
C VAL A 38 10.34 -10.56 -9.44
N TYR A 39 11.58 -10.93 -9.76
CA TYR A 39 12.33 -10.34 -10.85
C TYR A 39 12.01 -11.07 -12.15
N VAL A 40 11.56 -10.31 -13.14
CA VAL A 40 11.10 -10.80 -14.43
C VAL A 40 11.91 -10.19 -15.55
N ARG A 41 12.18 -10.97 -16.59
CA ARG A 41 12.90 -10.53 -17.78
C ARG A 41 12.19 -11.00 -19.03
N ASN A 42 12.10 -10.10 -20.00
CA ASN A 42 11.77 -10.47 -21.37
C ASN A 42 13.02 -11.04 -22.04
N ILE A 43 13.03 -12.36 -22.26
CA ILE A 43 14.12 -13.08 -22.94
C ILE A 43 13.77 -13.42 -24.39
N GLY A 44 12.65 -12.89 -24.89
CA GLY A 44 12.19 -13.03 -26.26
C GLY A 44 12.61 -11.87 -27.15
N ASP A 45 12.12 -11.92 -28.38
CA ASP A 45 12.42 -10.93 -29.43
C ASP A 45 11.25 -9.95 -29.66
N ALA A 46 10.16 -10.08 -28.89
CA ALA A 46 8.97 -9.22 -28.95
C ALA A 46 8.70 -8.56 -27.59
N LYS A 47 8.10 -7.36 -27.61
CA LYS A 47 7.53 -6.73 -26.40
C LYS A 47 6.51 -7.68 -25.74
N VAL A 48 6.53 -7.72 -24.41
CA VAL A 48 5.60 -8.52 -23.60
C VAL A 48 4.91 -7.65 -22.55
N ASN A 49 3.64 -7.94 -22.30
CA ASN A 49 2.83 -7.29 -21.27
C ASN A 49 2.49 -8.32 -20.21
N ILE A 50 3.07 -8.19 -19.02
CA ILE A 50 2.71 -9.01 -17.86
C ILE A 50 1.37 -8.50 -17.32
N THR A 51 0.33 -9.33 -17.45
CA THR A 51 -1.04 -8.99 -17.07
C THR A 51 -1.43 -9.54 -15.71
N ASP A 52 -0.85 -10.70 -15.32
CA ASP A 52 -1.29 -11.42 -14.16
C ASP A 52 -0.12 -12.14 -13.48
N THR A 53 -0.16 -12.15 -12.15
CA THR A 53 0.76 -12.91 -11.31
C THR A 53 -0.04 -13.73 -10.33
N TYR A 54 0.34 -15.00 -10.19
CA TYR A 54 -0.30 -15.95 -9.31
C TYR A 54 0.70 -16.60 -8.38
N ILE A 55 0.29 -16.86 -7.15
CA ILE A 55 0.89 -17.91 -6.32
C ILE A 55 -0.06 -19.10 -6.35
N THR A 56 0.47 -20.26 -6.71
CA THR A 56 -0.27 -21.53 -6.63
C THR A 56 0.42 -22.49 -5.69
N ASP A 57 -0.33 -23.40 -5.08
CA ASP A 57 0.25 -24.58 -4.45
C ASP A 57 0.80 -25.56 -5.51
N LYS A 58 1.27 -26.74 -5.06
CA LYS A 58 1.70 -27.84 -5.93
C LYS A 58 0.55 -28.52 -6.68
N SER A 59 -0.69 -28.44 -6.18
CA SER A 59 -1.87 -29.00 -6.85
C SER A 59 -2.34 -28.13 -8.02
N GLY A 60 -1.90 -26.87 -8.06
CA GLY A 60 -2.32 -25.87 -9.04
C GLY A 60 -3.43 -24.95 -8.54
N LEU A 61 -3.88 -25.09 -7.29
CA LEU A 61 -4.83 -24.19 -6.65
C LEU A 61 -4.23 -22.79 -6.57
N VAL A 62 -4.95 -21.80 -7.08
CA VAL A 62 -4.57 -20.39 -6.97
C VAL A 62 -4.84 -19.92 -5.55
N LEU A 63 -3.78 -19.49 -4.87
CA LEU A 63 -3.85 -18.98 -3.50
C LEU A 63 -3.86 -17.45 -3.47
N LEU A 64 -3.21 -16.83 -4.46
CA LEU A 64 -3.15 -15.39 -4.62
C LEU A 64 -3.18 -15.08 -6.11
N HIS A 65 -3.99 -14.09 -6.49
CA HIS A 65 -4.03 -13.50 -7.81
C HIS A 65 -3.82 -11.99 -7.70
N LYS A 66 -2.85 -11.49 -8.44
CA LYS A 66 -2.58 -10.06 -8.57
C LYS A 66 -2.57 -9.65 -10.04
N PRO A 67 -3.58 -8.88 -10.48
CA PRO A 67 -3.49 -8.13 -11.73
C PRO A 67 -2.23 -7.26 -11.72
N THR A 68 -1.48 -7.34 -12.81
CA THR A 68 -0.21 -6.64 -13.00
C THR A 68 -0.27 -5.93 -14.34
N LEU A 69 0.30 -4.73 -14.42
CA LEU A 69 0.43 -4.01 -15.67
C LEU A 69 1.88 -3.58 -15.78
N LEU A 70 2.66 -4.40 -16.46
CA LEU A 70 4.09 -4.21 -16.66
C LEU A 70 4.42 -4.57 -18.11
N GLU A 71 4.88 -3.58 -18.87
CA GLU A 71 5.39 -3.78 -20.23
C GLU A 71 6.90 -3.96 -20.17
N LEU A 72 7.43 -4.90 -20.95
CA LEU A 72 8.86 -5.14 -21.06
C LEU A 72 9.27 -5.24 -22.53
N ASP A 73 10.18 -4.38 -22.95
CA ASP A 73 10.85 -4.50 -24.24
C ASP A 73 11.81 -5.70 -24.27
N PRO A 74 12.19 -6.23 -25.45
CA PRO A 74 13.16 -7.33 -25.56
C PRO A 74 14.45 -7.06 -24.77
N GLY A 75 14.82 -8.00 -23.89
CA GLY A 75 15.99 -7.90 -23.03
C GLY A 75 15.79 -7.14 -21.71
N GLU A 76 14.69 -6.39 -21.58
CA GLU A 76 14.37 -5.62 -20.39
C GLU A 76 14.01 -6.53 -19.22
N ALA A 77 14.34 -6.07 -18.00
CA ALA A 77 13.98 -6.71 -16.76
C ALA A 77 13.37 -5.68 -15.80
N ASP A 78 12.37 -6.11 -15.06
CA ASP A 78 11.72 -5.32 -14.01
C ASP A 78 11.20 -6.28 -12.92
N MET A 79 10.36 -5.78 -12.02
CA MET A 79 9.90 -6.49 -10.84
C MET A 79 8.38 -6.44 -10.68
N VAL A 80 7.83 -7.57 -10.25
CA VAL A 80 6.46 -7.68 -9.74
C VAL A 80 6.52 -7.79 -8.23
N ILE A 81 5.79 -6.92 -7.53
CA ILE A 81 5.70 -6.95 -6.07
C ILE A 81 4.39 -7.61 -5.67
N LEU A 82 4.49 -8.58 -4.77
CA LEU A 82 3.40 -9.20 -4.04
C LEU A 82 3.41 -8.58 -2.63
N PRO A 83 2.49 -7.65 -2.31
CA PRO A 83 2.51 -6.91 -1.06
C PRO A 83 2.39 -7.83 0.16
N ALA A 84 3.10 -7.53 1.25
CA ALA A 84 3.04 -8.27 2.51
C ALA A 84 1.60 -8.43 3.01
N MET A 85 0.83 -7.35 2.88
CA MET A 85 -0.59 -7.27 3.24
C MET A 85 -1.43 -8.34 2.54
N THR A 86 -1.21 -8.57 1.25
CA THR A 86 -1.95 -9.61 0.49
C THR A 86 -1.47 -11.00 0.88
N ILE A 87 -0.16 -11.20 1.01
CA ILE A 87 0.43 -12.48 1.40
C ILE A 87 -0.12 -12.95 2.75
N ARG A 88 -0.13 -12.07 3.77
CA ARG A 88 -0.61 -12.42 5.13
C ARG A 88 -2.10 -12.77 5.16
N GLN A 89 -2.91 -12.09 4.36
CA GLN A 89 -4.36 -12.26 4.37
C GLN A 89 -4.81 -13.51 3.61
N GLU A 90 -4.10 -13.87 2.53
CA GLU A 90 -4.56 -14.89 1.58
C GLU A 90 -3.80 -16.21 1.68
N ILE A 91 -2.54 -16.19 2.13
CA ILE A 91 -1.68 -17.37 2.10
C ILE A 91 -1.65 -18.06 3.46
N LYS A 92 -2.08 -19.33 3.48
CA LYS A 92 -1.84 -20.25 4.60
C LYS A 92 -0.57 -21.05 4.30
N PRO A 93 0.46 -20.99 5.16
CA PRO A 93 1.74 -21.65 4.90
C PRO A 93 1.69 -23.18 5.00
N GLU A 94 2.21 -23.85 3.98
CA GLU A 94 2.32 -25.28 3.72
C GLU A 94 3.62 -25.57 2.93
N GLU A 95 3.90 -26.83 2.61
CA GLU A 95 5.13 -27.21 1.91
C GLU A 95 5.08 -27.01 0.38
N GLY A 96 5.61 -25.87 -0.07
CA GLY A 96 6.10 -25.64 -1.43
C GLY A 96 5.05 -25.06 -2.38
N TYR A 97 5.43 -23.97 -3.05
CA TYR A 97 4.54 -23.17 -3.89
C TYR A 97 5.21 -22.78 -5.19
N LEU A 98 4.41 -22.37 -6.16
CA LEU A 98 4.84 -21.91 -7.47
C LEU A 98 4.41 -20.45 -7.65
N ILE A 99 5.33 -19.58 -8.06
CA ILE A 99 4.94 -18.32 -8.71
C ILE A 99 4.78 -18.61 -10.19
N LYS A 100 3.62 -18.23 -10.72
CA LYS A 100 3.35 -18.22 -12.16
C LYS A 100 3.11 -16.78 -12.59
N ILE A 101 3.84 -16.34 -13.59
CA ILE A 101 3.70 -15.03 -14.22
C ILE A 101 3.18 -15.26 -15.63
N TYR A 102 2.04 -14.65 -15.93
CA TYR A 102 1.42 -14.71 -17.24
C TYR A 102 1.61 -13.37 -17.93
N ALA A 103 1.99 -13.45 -19.20
CA ALA A 103 2.17 -12.32 -20.07
C ALA A 103 1.53 -12.59 -21.43
N SER A 104 1.14 -11.53 -22.12
CA SER A 104 0.77 -11.55 -23.52
C SER A 104 1.91 -10.94 -24.34
N GLY A 105 2.22 -11.53 -25.50
CA GLY A 105 3.16 -10.97 -26.47
C GLY A 105 2.69 -11.27 -27.88
N GLY A 106 2.25 -10.24 -28.61
CA GLY A 106 1.57 -10.42 -29.90
C GLY A 106 0.26 -11.20 -29.75
N GLU A 107 0.04 -12.19 -30.62
CA GLU A 107 -1.15 -13.07 -30.58
C GLU A 107 -1.03 -14.27 -29.60
N LEU A 108 0.11 -14.42 -28.92
CA LEU A 108 0.39 -15.59 -28.08
C LEU A 108 0.47 -15.24 -26.59
N ALA A 109 -0.17 -16.07 -25.77
CA ALA A 109 0.01 -16.08 -24.33
C ALA A 109 1.33 -16.80 -23.99
N VAL A 110 2.16 -16.17 -23.15
CA VAL A 110 3.43 -16.73 -22.68
C VAL A 110 3.47 -16.69 -21.16
N SER A 111 4.15 -17.66 -20.55
CA SER A 111 4.26 -17.71 -19.09
C SER A 111 5.68 -17.99 -18.64
N GLY A 112 6.08 -17.31 -17.58
CA GLY A 112 7.27 -17.61 -16.79
C GLY A 112 6.85 -18.25 -15.48
N LYS A 113 7.64 -19.21 -14.97
CA LYS A 113 7.37 -19.83 -13.67
C LYS A 113 8.65 -20.02 -12.87
N THR A 114 8.53 -19.93 -11.55
CA THR A 114 9.58 -20.33 -10.62
C THR A 114 8.96 -20.98 -9.39
N VAL A 115 9.75 -21.82 -8.71
CA VAL A 115 9.34 -22.47 -7.46
C VAL A 115 9.78 -21.59 -6.30
N ILE A 116 8.86 -21.17 -5.44
CA ILE A 116 9.25 -20.60 -4.14
C ILE A 116 9.34 -21.72 -3.12
N LYS A 117 10.44 -21.72 -2.35
CA LYS A 117 10.55 -22.54 -1.13
C LYS A 117 9.42 -22.20 -0.16
N GLY A 118 8.71 -23.22 0.34
CA GLY A 118 7.64 -23.04 1.34
C GLY A 118 8.12 -22.32 2.60
N SER A 119 9.38 -22.51 3.00
CA SER A 119 9.99 -21.80 4.13
C SER A 119 10.05 -20.28 3.93
N LEU A 120 10.24 -19.79 2.71
CA LEU A 120 10.26 -18.35 2.43
C LEU A 120 8.85 -17.75 2.50
N LEU A 121 7.83 -18.46 2.04
CA LEU A 121 6.44 -18.03 2.19
C LEU A 121 5.99 -18.09 3.66
N GLN A 122 6.42 -19.10 4.41
CA GLN A 122 6.27 -19.15 5.86
C GLN A 122 6.89 -17.92 6.52
N GLU A 123 8.14 -17.58 6.17
CA GLU A 123 8.79 -16.39 6.68
C GLU A 123 8.04 -15.11 6.29
N ALA A 124 7.60 -14.98 5.03
CA ALA A 124 6.83 -13.84 4.53
C ALA A 124 5.51 -13.63 5.29
N THR A 125 4.75 -14.71 5.53
CA THR A 125 3.51 -14.65 6.31
C THR A 125 3.77 -14.30 7.77
N ARG A 126 4.95 -14.65 8.29
CA ARG A 126 5.30 -14.38 9.68
C ARG A 126 5.74 -12.96 9.87
N ARG A 127 6.67 -12.41 9.05
CA ARG A 127 7.48 -11.18 9.26
C ARG A 127 6.93 -10.20 10.29
N GLU A 128 6.68 -8.92 10.07
CA GLU A 128 5.93 -8.00 10.97
C GLU A 128 6.42 -6.63 10.55
N ALA A 129 5.45 -5.80 10.17
CA ALA A 129 5.74 -4.41 9.96
C ALA A 129 5.79 -3.70 11.32
N PRO A 130 6.57 -2.62 11.44
CA PRO A 130 6.53 -1.75 12.60
C PRO A 130 5.09 -1.30 12.89
N LEU A 131 4.68 -1.41 14.15
CA LEU A 131 3.40 -0.88 14.59
C LEU A 131 3.40 0.66 14.47
N LEU A 132 2.28 1.20 14.02
CA LEU A 132 2.07 2.64 13.90
C LEU A 132 1.25 3.15 15.07
N GLY A 133 1.59 4.35 15.53
CA GLY A 133 0.94 5.02 16.64
C GLY A 133 0.43 6.39 16.27
N LEU A 134 -0.79 6.71 16.69
CA LEU A 134 -1.38 8.03 16.55
C LEU A 134 -1.96 8.45 17.89
N LEU A 135 -1.51 9.58 18.44
CA LEU A 135 -1.91 10.06 19.76
C LEU A 135 -2.50 11.46 19.66
N ALA A 136 -3.62 11.70 20.36
CA ALA A 136 -4.25 13.02 20.47
C ALA A 136 -4.31 13.42 21.93
N HIS A 137 -4.02 14.70 22.15
CA HIS A 137 -4.01 15.30 23.48
C HIS A 137 -4.78 16.62 23.48
N ARG A 138 -5.84 16.69 24.29
CA ARG A 138 -6.67 17.89 24.44
C ARG A 138 -6.07 18.84 25.48
N SER A 139 -5.28 19.80 25.04
CA SER A 139 -4.83 20.96 25.82
C SER A 139 -4.01 20.63 27.08
N SER A 140 -4.02 21.52 28.10
CA SER A 140 -3.23 21.42 29.33
C SER A 140 -3.66 20.31 30.30
N ASP A 141 -4.71 19.54 30.00
CA ASP A 141 -5.11 18.40 30.82
C ASP A 141 -4.28 17.17 30.41
N PRO A 142 -3.25 16.76 31.17
CA PRO A 142 -2.39 15.62 30.81
C PRO A 142 -3.17 14.29 30.70
N TRP A 143 -4.41 14.24 31.19
CA TRP A 143 -5.27 13.06 31.19
C TRP A 143 -6.22 13.00 30.00
N ALA A 144 -6.36 14.08 29.22
CA ALA A 144 -7.18 14.10 28.03
C ALA A 144 -6.41 13.56 26.81
N LYS A 145 -5.72 12.42 26.99
CA LYS A 145 -4.99 11.71 25.92
C LYS A 145 -5.67 10.41 25.57
N HIS A 146 -5.69 10.13 24.28
CA HIS A 146 -6.03 8.83 23.73
C HIS A 146 -5.16 8.57 22.52
N TRP A 147 -4.91 7.30 22.24
CA TRP A 147 -4.06 6.91 21.15
C TRP A 147 -4.49 5.59 20.57
N VAL A 148 -4.23 5.41 19.29
CA VAL A 148 -4.44 4.18 18.57
C VAL A 148 -3.10 3.62 18.12
N VAL A 149 -2.88 2.35 18.42
CA VAL A 149 -1.74 1.57 17.91
C VAL A 149 -2.28 0.52 16.97
N PHE A 150 -1.69 0.40 15.78
CA PHE A 150 -2.22 -0.48 14.74
C PHE A 150 -1.14 -1.10 13.86
N ASP A 151 -1.42 -2.32 13.40
CA ASP A 151 -0.70 -2.99 12.32
C ASP A 151 -1.42 -2.67 11.01
N TYR A 152 -0.77 -1.92 10.12
CA TYR A 152 -1.38 -1.53 8.86
C TYR A 152 -1.56 -2.71 7.89
N LEU A 153 -0.81 -3.81 8.04
CA LEU A 153 -0.92 -4.99 7.16
C LEU A 153 -2.20 -5.79 7.44
N SER A 154 -2.58 -5.94 8.71
CA SER A 154 -3.84 -6.61 9.09
C SER A 154 -5.01 -5.65 9.29
N GLY A 155 -4.72 -4.38 9.55
CA GLY A 155 -5.70 -3.39 10.00
C GLY A 155 -6.07 -3.54 11.46
N TYR A 156 -5.46 -4.49 12.18
CA TYR A 156 -5.73 -4.69 13.59
C TYR A 156 -5.28 -3.48 14.39
N TYR A 157 -6.16 -2.97 15.26
CA TYR A 157 -5.88 -1.82 16.09
C TYR A 157 -6.24 -2.07 17.55
N ARG A 158 -5.60 -1.29 18.42
CA ARG A 158 -5.93 -1.14 19.84
C ARG A 158 -6.00 0.35 20.14
N LEU A 159 -7.13 0.77 20.70
CA LEU A 159 -7.40 2.13 21.11
C LEU A 159 -7.32 2.21 22.62
N TYR A 160 -6.52 3.15 23.09
CA TYR A 160 -6.26 3.38 24.50
C TYR A 160 -6.66 4.80 24.87
N MET A 161 -6.98 5.01 26.15
CA MET A 161 -7.15 6.35 26.68
C MET A 161 -6.73 6.39 28.15
N TYR A 162 -6.32 7.57 28.60
CA TYR A 162 -6.16 7.79 30.03
C TYR A 162 -7.52 7.83 30.73
N VAL A 163 -7.63 7.05 31.80
CA VAL A 163 -8.82 7.05 32.69
C VAL A 163 -8.53 7.69 34.04
N SER A 164 -7.27 7.78 34.44
CA SER A 164 -6.80 8.47 35.65
C SER A 164 -5.30 8.78 35.52
N PRO A 165 -4.72 9.59 36.42
CA PRO A 165 -3.31 9.94 36.39
C PRO A 165 -2.36 8.75 36.22
N GLY A 166 -1.68 8.66 35.07
CA GLY A 166 -0.70 7.60 34.78
C GLY A 166 -1.28 6.22 34.46
N ASN A 167 -2.61 6.07 34.40
CA ASN A 167 -3.27 4.79 34.12
C ASN A 167 -4.02 4.81 32.79
N ALA A 168 -3.46 4.11 31.82
CA ALA A 168 -4.03 3.86 30.52
C ALA A 168 -4.95 2.63 30.54
N ASP A 169 -6.12 2.73 29.93
CA ASP A 169 -6.99 1.58 29.69
C ASP A 169 -7.08 1.29 28.21
N LEU A 170 -7.10 0.00 27.86
CA LEU A 170 -7.60 -0.45 26.56
C LEU A 170 -9.11 -0.16 26.50
N LYS A 171 -9.53 0.65 25.53
CA LYS A 171 -10.94 1.00 25.32
C LYS A 171 -11.59 0.15 24.26
N GLU A 172 -10.89 -0.03 23.15
CA GLU A 172 -11.41 -0.82 22.03
C GLU A 172 -10.26 -1.51 21.31
N LYS A 173 -10.57 -2.65 20.70
CA LYS A 173 -9.70 -3.32 19.74
C LYS A 173 -10.56 -3.89 18.63
N GLY A 174 -10.03 -3.89 17.43
CA GLY A 174 -10.77 -4.37 16.28
C GLY A 174 -9.91 -4.37 15.03
N TYR A 175 -10.57 -4.41 13.89
CA TYR A 175 -9.93 -4.30 12.59
C TYR A 175 -10.48 -3.08 11.87
N ALA A 176 -9.60 -2.17 11.51
CA ALA A 176 -9.91 -1.01 10.72
C ALA A 176 -10.18 -1.43 9.26
N PRO A 177 -11.08 -0.72 8.55
CA PRO A 177 -11.28 -0.96 7.14
C PRO A 177 -10.01 -0.61 6.36
N ILE A 178 -9.53 -1.56 5.57
CA ILE A 178 -8.47 -1.36 4.57
C ILE A 178 -9.13 -1.26 3.20
N VAL A 179 -9.16 -0.05 2.66
CA VAL A 179 -9.75 0.26 1.36
C VAL A 179 -8.69 0.07 0.28
N LYS A 180 -8.85 -0.95 -0.56
CA LYS A 180 -7.94 -1.28 -1.68
C LYS A 180 -8.62 -1.04 -3.03
N GLY A 181 -7.85 -0.59 -4.02
CA GLY A 181 -8.31 -0.52 -5.41
C GLY A 181 -9.42 0.50 -5.70
N LYS A 182 -9.65 1.47 -4.80
CA LYS A 182 -10.68 2.50 -4.95
C LYS A 182 -10.05 3.89 -4.91
N ASN A 183 -10.60 4.81 -5.69
CA ASN A 183 -10.21 6.23 -5.70
C ASN A 183 -11.14 7.10 -4.84
N SER A 184 -12.10 6.49 -4.14
CA SER A 184 -13.03 7.22 -3.30
C SER A 184 -13.50 6.41 -2.10
N TYR A 185 -13.79 7.08 -1.00
CA TYR A 185 -14.44 6.51 0.18
C TYR A 185 -15.56 7.44 0.68
N ASP A 186 -16.67 6.84 1.12
CA ASP A 186 -17.89 7.57 1.51
C ASP A 186 -18.16 7.35 3.00
N VAL A 187 -17.55 8.18 3.84
CA VAL A 187 -17.67 8.06 5.30
C VAL A 187 -19.08 8.42 5.79
N CYS A 188 -19.79 9.25 5.01
CA CYS A 188 -21.16 9.62 5.29
C CYS A 188 -22.13 8.44 5.24
N SER A 189 -22.02 7.63 4.18
CA SER A 189 -22.88 6.47 3.96
C SER A 189 -22.36 5.23 4.65
N GLN A 190 -21.04 5.16 4.86
CA GLN A 190 -20.33 4.02 5.46
C GLN A 190 -19.50 4.51 6.63
N LYS A 191 -20.17 4.83 7.75
CA LYS A 191 -19.48 5.24 8.97
C LYS A 191 -18.56 4.11 9.45
N PRO A 192 -17.25 4.37 9.63
CA PRO A 192 -16.31 3.38 10.13
C PRO A 192 -16.67 2.99 11.57
N SER A 193 -16.60 1.70 11.87
CA SER A 193 -16.66 1.18 13.24
C SER A 193 -15.27 1.14 13.88
N SER A 194 -14.40 2.09 13.52
CA SER A 194 -13.01 2.13 13.95
C SER A 194 -12.53 3.58 14.03
N PRO A 195 -11.58 3.89 14.93
CA PRO A 195 -11.01 5.23 15.05
C PRO A 195 -10.18 5.62 13.82
N ILE A 196 -9.75 4.62 13.02
CA ILE A 196 -8.91 4.82 11.84
C ILE A 196 -9.50 4.17 10.59
N VAL A 197 -9.15 4.70 9.42
CA VAL A 197 -9.38 4.10 8.10
C VAL A 197 -8.08 4.12 7.31
N ILE A 198 -7.72 3.00 6.68
CA ILE A 198 -6.51 2.88 5.86
C ILE A 198 -6.93 2.77 4.40
N VAL A 199 -6.44 3.68 3.55
CA VAL A 199 -6.72 3.67 2.11
C VAL A 199 -5.42 3.44 1.35
N VAL A 200 -5.30 2.30 0.68
CA VAL A 200 -4.10 1.92 -0.07
C VAL A 200 -4.11 2.61 -1.42
N ASN A 201 -3.02 3.33 -1.73
CA ASN A 201 -2.82 3.93 -3.04
C ASN A 201 -2.63 2.80 -4.08
N PRO A 202 -3.56 2.61 -5.03
CA PRO A 202 -3.50 1.51 -6.01
C PRO A 202 -2.31 1.64 -6.96
N THR A 203 -1.65 2.80 -6.99
CA THR A 203 -0.52 3.09 -7.85
C THR A 203 0.83 2.82 -7.19
N ARG A 204 0.86 2.53 -5.87
CA ARG A 204 2.09 2.44 -5.05
C ARG A 204 2.99 3.67 -5.22
N ALA A 205 2.38 4.84 -5.34
CA ALA A 205 3.04 6.12 -5.64
C ALA A 205 3.84 6.17 -6.96
N GLN A 206 3.67 5.22 -7.89
CA GLN A 206 4.41 5.20 -9.17
C GLN A 206 3.88 6.23 -10.18
N ARG A 207 2.72 6.82 -9.90
CA ARG A 207 2.10 7.94 -10.62
C ARG A 207 1.30 8.78 -9.64
N ASP A 208 0.94 9.98 -10.07
CA ASP A 208 0.04 10.84 -9.32
C ASP A 208 -1.30 10.13 -9.10
N TRP A 209 -1.88 10.35 -7.93
CA TRP A 209 -3.14 9.74 -7.54
C TRP A 209 -3.98 10.71 -6.73
N THR A 210 -5.29 10.68 -6.93
CA THR A 210 -6.25 11.47 -6.16
C THR A 210 -7.23 10.55 -5.47
N LEU A 211 -7.37 10.74 -4.15
CA LEU A 211 -8.41 10.13 -3.35
C LEU A 211 -9.54 11.14 -3.09
N GLU A 212 -10.77 10.76 -3.41
CA GLU A 212 -11.97 11.50 -3.03
C GLU A 212 -12.56 10.95 -1.71
N TRP A 213 -12.49 11.76 -0.66
CA TRP A 213 -13.08 11.45 0.64
C TRP A 213 -14.40 12.20 0.77
N LYS A 214 -15.54 11.50 0.71
CA LYS A 214 -16.85 12.14 0.85
C LYS A 214 -17.19 12.28 2.32
N CYS A 215 -17.19 13.51 2.82
CA CYS A 215 -17.12 13.87 4.22
C CYS A 215 -18.03 15.07 4.55
N GLY A 216 -18.52 15.23 5.79
CA GLY A 216 -19.19 16.47 6.21
C GLY A 216 -20.31 16.36 7.25
N ILE A 217 -20.51 17.48 7.97
CA ILE A 217 -21.55 17.68 8.97
C ILE A 217 -22.81 18.22 8.27
N GLY A 218 -23.94 17.53 8.39
CA GLY A 218 -25.26 17.97 7.86
C GLY A 218 -25.46 17.79 6.34
N SER A 219 -24.42 18.00 5.53
CA SER A 219 -24.42 17.68 4.09
C SER A 219 -23.05 17.16 3.65
N CYS A 220 -23.02 16.02 2.98
CA CYS A 220 -21.78 15.39 2.53
C CYS A 220 -21.19 16.16 1.34
N TYR A 221 -19.96 16.64 1.51
CA TYR A 221 -19.15 17.26 0.47
C TYR A 221 -17.93 16.40 0.15
N ILE A 222 -17.18 16.76 -0.88
CA ILE A 222 -16.03 15.96 -1.37
C ILE A 222 -14.73 16.65 -1.00
N CYS A 223 -13.90 15.92 -0.27
CA CYS A 223 -12.62 16.32 0.26
C CYS A 223 -11.56 15.57 -0.57
N ARG A 224 -10.76 16.28 -1.39
CA ARG A 224 -9.83 15.64 -2.33
C ARG A 224 -8.41 15.66 -1.81
N PHE A 225 -7.74 14.51 -1.82
CA PHE A 225 -6.33 14.37 -1.45
C PHE A 225 -5.50 14.05 -2.68
N TYR A 226 -4.60 14.96 -3.03
CA TYR A 226 -3.70 14.78 -4.15
C TYR A 226 -2.35 14.24 -3.67
N LEU A 227 -2.00 13.05 -4.13
CA LEU A 227 -0.78 12.36 -3.80
C LEU A 227 0.13 12.32 -5.01
N GLN A 228 1.21 13.08 -4.94
CA GLN A 228 2.23 13.11 -5.98
C GLN A 228 2.95 11.77 -6.11
N LYS A 229 3.36 11.47 -7.35
CA LYS A 229 4.30 10.40 -7.67
C LYS A 229 5.55 10.54 -6.81
N LEU A 230 6.06 9.41 -6.34
CA LEU A 230 7.34 9.31 -5.63
C LEU A 230 8.35 8.53 -6.47
N GLN A 231 9.63 8.71 -6.15
CA GLN A 231 10.74 7.95 -6.72
C GLN A 231 11.22 6.90 -5.71
N GLY A 232 11.77 5.81 -6.21
CA GLY A 232 12.36 4.73 -5.41
C GLY A 232 11.52 3.45 -5.37
N ASP A 233 12.12 2.42 -4.79
CA ASP A 233 11.54 1.08 -4.69
C ASP A 233 10.54 1.02 -3.53
N ILE A 234 9.27 1.25 -3.86
CA ILE A 234 8.16 1.37 -2.91
C ILE A 234 7.42 0.04 -2.81
N GLU A 235 7.35 -0.50 -1.59
CA GLU A 235 6.56 -1.69 -1.27
C GLU A 235 5.07 -1.35 -1.26
N ILE A 236 4.70 -0.36 -0.46
CA ILE A 236 3.31 0.05 -0.26
C ILE A 236 3.24 1.56 0.03
N ASP A 237 2.15 2.17 -0.43
CA ASP A 237 1.82 3.58 -0.20
C ASP A 237 0.35 3.65 0.21
N PHE A 238 0.03 4.32 1.31
CA PHE A 238 -1.33 4.40 1.84
C PHE A 238 -1.56 5.70 2.61
N ILE A 239 -2.84 6.03 2.80
CA ILE A 239 -3.29 7.15 3.62
C ILE A 239 -3.99 6.58 4.85
N VAL A 240 -3.66 7.09 6.03
CA VAL A 240 -4.39 6.81 7.26
C VAL A 240 -5.20 8.05 7.64
N PHE A 241 -6.49 7.82 7.87
CA PHE A 241 -7.41 8.78 8.47
C PHE A 241 -7.60 8.39 9.91
N TRP A 242 -7.55 9.36 10.81
CA TRP A 242 -7.80 9.15 12.23
C TRP A 242 -8.72 10.23 12.78
N GLU A 243 -9.76 9.77 13.48
CA GLU A 243 -10.75 10.56 14.20
C GLU A 243 -10.37 10.56 15.69
N ASP A 244 -10.01 11.74 16.21
CA ASP A 244 -9.53 11.91 17.58
C ASP A 244 -10.65 12.14 18.60
N LEU A 245 -11.91 12.03 18.18
CA LEU A 245 -13.07 12.03 19.06
C LEU A 245 -13.79 10.67 19.12
N TYR A 246 -13.21 9.62 18.55
CA TYR A 246 -13.90 8.33 18.39
C TYR A 246 -14.45 7.75 19.71
N THR A 247 -13.76 7.91 20.85
CA THR A 247 -14.23 7.44 22.17
C THR A 247 -15.23 8.36 22.85
N HIS A 248 -15.40 9.58 22.35
CA HIS A 248 -16.36 10.56 22.82
C HIS A 248 -17.26 10.99 21.66
N PRO A 249 -18.05 10.05 21.11
CA PRO A 249 -18.90 10.35 19.97
C PRO A 249 -19.86 11.46 20.38
N SER A 250 -19.58 12.68 19.93
CA SER A 250 -20.53 13.78 20.06
C SER A 250 -21.69 13.51 19.10
N SER A 251 -22.88 14.02 19.42
CA SER A 251 -24.06 13.90 18.56
C SER A 251 -23.89 14.56 17.18
N SER A 252 -22.85 15.37 17.01
CA SER A 252 -22.41 15.98 15.75
C SER A 252 -21.12 15.33 15.27
N TYR A 253 -21.22 14.11 14.73
CA TYR A 253 -20.08 13.40 14.14
C TYR A 253 -19.41 14.25 13.03
N ASP A 254 -18.08 14.40 13.13
CA ASP A 254 -17.22 15.20 12.25
C ASP A 254 -16.91 14.49 10.90
N ASP A 255 -16.05 15.09 10.08
CA ASP A 255 -15.66 14.68 8.72
C ASP A 255 -14.63 13.52 8.67
N TRP A 256 -14.31 12.93 9.83
CA TRP A 256 -13.43 11.75 10.01
C TRP A 256 -11.99 11.98 9.53
N ARG A 257 -11.52 13.21 9.69
CA ARG A 257 -10.34 13.75 9.01
C ARG A 257 -9.49 14.65 9.90
N ASP A 258 -9.57 14.42 11.21
CA ASP A 258 -8.86 15.24 12.20
C ASP A 258 -7.36 15.14 12.04
N HIS A 259 -6.86 13.97 11.66
CA HIS A 259 -5.48 13.75 11.33
C HIS A 259 -5.36 12.80 10.13
N VAL A 260 -4.74 13.27 9.05
CA VAL A 260 -4.55 12.48 7.83
C VAL A 260 -3.09 12.48 7.40
N ILE A 261 -2.54 11.28 7.28
CA ILE A 261 -1.13 11.04 7.01
C ILE A 261 -1.00 10.08 5.84
N ARG A 262 -0.13 10.41 4.88
CA ARG A 262 0.36 9.46 3.89
C ARG A 262 1.58 8.74 4.44
N VAL A 263 1.57 7.41 4.39
CA VAL A 263 2.68 6.55 4.79
C VAL A 263 3.13 5.73 3.59
N THR A 264 4.44 5.74 3.32
CA THR A 264 5.07 4.99 2.24
C THR A 264 6.19 4.13 2.82
N ALA A 265 6.15 2.82 2.60
CA ALA A 265 7.23 1.90 2.98
C ALA A 265 8.08 1.55 1.76
N PHE A 266 9.41 1.66 1.90
CA PHE A 266 10.39 1.33 0.87
C PHE A 266 11.04 -0.03 1.11
N PHE A 267 11.59 -0.62 0.06
CA PHE A 267 12.21 -1.96 0.11
C PHE A 267 13.35 -2.10 1.11
N ASN A 268 14.05 -0.99 1.36
CA ASN A 268 15.18 -0.95 2.28
C ASN A 268 14.76 -0.86 3.77
N GLY A 269 13.46 -0.81 4.07
CA GLY A 269 12.95 -0.62 5.43
C GLY A 269 12.87 0.84 5.87
N THR A 270 13.09 1.80 4.96
CA THR A 270 12.76 3.20 5.22
C THR A 270 11.25 3.42 5.10
N TYR A 271 10.70 4.24 5.99
CA TYR A 271 9.34 4.76 5.92
C TYR A 271 9.38 6.26 5.65
N ARG A 272 8.51 6.71 4.75
CA ARG A 272 8.21 8.12 4.55
C ARG A 272 6.83 8.43 5.09
N LEU A 273 6.74 9.52 5.84
CA LEU A 273 5.53 10.01 6.45
C LEU A 273 5.28 11.44 5.99
N ALA A 274 4.11 11.73 5.43
CA ALA A 274 3.76 13.07 4.99
C ALA A 274 2.39 13.46 5.53
N VAL A 275 2.34 14.57 6.26
CA VAL A 275 1.07 15.11 6.78
C VAL A 275 0.29 15.75 5.64
N LEU A 276 -0.98 15.36 5.49
CA LEU A 276 -1.91 15.96 4.51
C LEU A 276 -2.81 17.00 5.19
N THR A 277 -3.30 16.69 6.39
CA THR A 277 -4.03 17.64 7.24
C THR A 277 -4.00 17.19 8.70
N ALA A 278 -4.06 18.13 9.63
CA ALA A 278 -4.12 17.89 11.06
C ALA A 278 -4.82 19.08 11.76
N LYS A 279 -6.00 18.85 12.35
CA LYS A 279 -6.89 19.90 12.87
C LYS A 279 -6.39 20.49 14.21
N GLY A 280 -6.90 21.67 14.56
CA GLY A 280 -6.46 22.43 15.74
C GLY A 280 -7.02 21.99 17.08
N GLY A 281 -8.02 21.10 17.11
CA GLY A 281 -8.71 20.70 18.35
C GLY A 281 -7.85 19.96 19.36
N TYR A 282 -6.75 19.36 18.90
CA TYR A 282 -5.86 18.51 19.69
C TYR A 282 -4.40 18.80 19.35
N GLU A 283 -3.50 18.55 20.28
CA GLU A 283 -2.13 18.21 19.94
C GLU A 283 -2.11 16.79 19.37
N GLN A 284 -1.34 16.54 18.31
CA GLN A 284 -1.35 15.26 17.61
C GLN A 284 0.08 14.76 17.35
N GLU A 285 0.34 13.49 17.65
CA GLU A 285 1.64 12.85 17.49
C GLU A 285 1.52 11.64 16.55
N PHE A 286 2.59 11.36 15.80
CA PHE A 286 2.75 10.13 15.02
C PHE A 286 3.97 9.36 15.50
N HIS A 287 3.81 8.07 15.73
CA HIS A 287 4.88 7.15 16.15
C HIS A 287 5.04 6.00 15.15
N LEU A 288 6.27 5.53 14.98
CA LEU A 288 6.63 4.39 14.14
C LEU A 288 7.47 3.42 14.97
N GLY A 289 7.18 2.11 14.89
CA GLY A 289 7.93 1.10 15.63
C GLY A 289 7.52 1.05 17.10
N VAL A 290 6.22 0.99 17.36
CA VAL A 290 5.69 0.96 18.73
C VAL A 290 5.88 -0.43 19.34
N ASP A 291 6.79 -0.58 20.29
CA ASP A 291 7.11 -1.87 20.92
C ASP A 291 6.08 -2.29 21.97
N ASP A 292 5.72 -1.39 22.90
CA ASP A 292 4.67 -1.63 23.89
C ASP A 292 3.51 -0.63 23.70
N PRO A 293 2.39 -1.06 23.09
CA PRO A 293 1.23 -0.22 22.83
C PRO A 293 0.58 0.40 24.07
N LEU A 294 0.70 -0.26 25.24
CA LEU A 294 0.18 0.26 26.51
C LEU A 294 1.04 1.42 27.03
N SER A 295 2.31 1.45 26.64
CA SER A 295 3.31 2.42 27.11
C SER A 295 3.38 3.71 26.29
N MET A 296 2.42 4.00 25.40
CA MET A 296 2.50 5.19 24.53
C MET A 296 1.86 6.44 25.16
N PRO A 297 2.65 7.33 25.82
CA PRO A 297 2.22 8.70 26.04
C PRO A 297 3.29 9.80 25.89
N THR A 298 4.47 9.53 25.29
CA THR A 298 5.32 10.43 24.46
C THR A 298 6.72 9.82 24.23
N GLU A 299 7.31 10.10 23.07
CA GLU A 299 8.67 9.75 22.58
C GLU A 299 9.06 8.26 22.50
N PRO A 300 9.79 7.83 21.45
CA PRO A 300 10.11 8.62 20.26
C PRO A 300 8.88 8.82 19.36
N TYR A 301 8.57 10.07 18.98
CA TYR A 301 7.63 10.37 17.90
C TYR A 301 8.38 10.82 16.65
N ILE A 302 7.74 10.68 15.50
CA ILE A 302 8.26 11.21 14.23
C ILE A 302 7.98 12.70 14.14
N TYR A 303 6.79 13.11 14.55
CA TYR A 303 6.46 14.52 14.71
C TYR A 303 5.38 14.72 15.76
N LYS A 304 5.30 15.97 16.20
CA LYS A 304 4.30 16.49 17.12
C LYS A 304 3.74 17.80 16.58
N LYS A 305 2.42 17.84 16.41
CA LYS A 305 1.68 19.06 16.10
C LYS A 305 1.22 19.73 17.40
N PRO A 306 1.58 21.00 17.66
CA PRO A 306 1.12 21.70 18.84
C PRO A 306 -0.42 21.79 18.94
N PHE A 307 -0.91 21.85 20.18
CA PHE A 307 -2.32 22.15 20.45
C PHE A 307 -2.72 23.50 19.84
N GLY A 308 -3.94 23.60 19.28
CA GLY A 308 -4.46 24.82 18.64
C GLY A 308 -3.93 25.07 17.22
N ALA A 309 -2.80 24.49 16.84
CA ALA A 309 -2.26 24.63 15.49
C ALA A 309 -3.10 23.84 14.48
N TYR A 310 -3.49 24.48 13.38
CA TYR A 310 -4.11 23.82 12.23
C TYR A 310 -3.07 23.66 11.12
N TRP A 311 -2.85 22.44 10.66
CA TRP A 311 -1.92 22.14 9.58
C TRP A 311 -2.69 21.63 8.36
N ALA A 312 -2.65 22.37 7.26
CA ALA A 312 -3.12 21.90 5.96
C ALA A 312 -2.40 22.65 4.85
N ASN A 313 -2.16 21.97 3.72
CA ASN A 313 -1.69 22.59 2.49
C ASN A 313 -2.76 22.39 1.41
N ILE A 314 -3.63 23.38 1.21
CA ILE A 314 -4.74 23.30 0.25
C ILE A 314 -4.40 24.12 -0.99
N ILE A 315 -4.27 23.44 -2.14
CA ILE A 315 -3.98 24.07 -3.44
C ILE A 315 -5.11 23.71 -4.38
N SER A 316 -5.76 24.73 -4.95
CA SER A 316 -6.88 24.55 -5.89
C SER A 316 -8.01 23.65 -5.38
N GLY A 317 -8.23 23.60 -4.07
CA GLY A 317 -9.27 22.78 -3.44
C GLY A 317 -8.86 21.33 -3.13
N TYR A 318 -7.59 20.97 -3.31
CA TYR A 318 -7.03 19.66 -2.98
C TYR A 318 -6.13 19.78 -1.76
N TYR A 319 -6.18 18.79 -0.87
CA TYR A 319 -5.22 18.61 0.22
C TYR A 319 -3.96 17.97 -0.37
N HIS A 320 -2.84 18.66 -0.19
CA HIS A 320 -1.50 18.21 -0.56
C HIS A 320 -0.69 17.90 0.69
N GLU A 321 0.41 17.18 0.48
CA GLU A 321 1.44 17.02 1.50
C GLU A 321 1.96 18.41 1.91
N ILE A 322 2.17 18.59 3.21
CA ILE A 322 2.75 19.82 3.75
C ILE A 322 4.28 19.73 3.61
N PRO A 323 4.95 20.59 2.81
CA PRO A 323 6.33 20.37 2.39
C PRO A 323 7.35 20.23 3.52
N ASP A 324 7.16 20.95 4.64
CA ASP A 324 8.02 20.93 5.81
C ASP A 324 7.55 19.96 6.91
N LYS A 325 6.63 19.05 6.57
CA LYS A 325 6.08 17.98 7.43
C LYS A 325 6.14 16.62 6.71
N VAL A 326 7.24 16.42 5.99
CA VAL A 326 7.61 15.15 5.37
C VAL A 326 8.84 14.60 6.08
N TYR A 327 8.74 13.37 6.55
CA TYR A 327 9.75 12.73 7.40
C TYR A 327 10.15 11.39 6.77
N TYR A 328 11.43 11.03 6.93
CA TYR A 328 11.98 9.75 6.51
C TYR A 328 12.63 9.09 7.71
N VAL A 329 12.29 7.83 7.96
CA VAL A 329 12.73 7.08 9.14
C VAL A 329 13.15 5.69 8.70
N ASN A 330 14.38 5.31 9.00
CA ASN A 330 14.84 3.94 8.79
C ASN A 330 14.67 3.16 10.09
N VAL A 331 13.89 2.08 10.05
CA VAL A 331 13.63 1.24 11.25
C VAL A 331 14.63 0.09 11.38
N ARG A 332 15.75 0.14 10.64
CA ARG A 332 16.75 -0.93 10.58
C ARG A 332 18.19 -0.47 10.80
N ASP A 333 18.40 0.73 11.35
CA ASP A 333 19.72 1.21 11.76
C ASP A 333 20.06 0.82 13.21
#